data_AF-A0A962RRD7-F1
#
_entry.id   AF-A0A962RRD7-F1
#
_cell.length_a   1.000
_cell.length_b   1.000
_cell.length_c   1.000
_cell.angle_alpha   90.00
_cell.angle_beta   90.00
_cell.angle_gamma   90.00
#
_symmetry.space_group_name_H-M   'P 1'
#
loop_
_entity.id
_entity.type
_entity.pdbx_description
1 polymer ?
#
loop_
_entity_poly.entity_id
_entity_poly.type
_entity_poly.pdbx_seq_one_letter_code
_entity_poly.pdbx_strand_id
1 'polypeptide(L)'
;ADGEALVHKKYFHIGVAVNTDHGLVVPVIRDVDQKGLYELALEIRELSSRARERKVTPAELQGACFTISSLGGVGGTHFTPIINLPEVAILGVSPASMQPVWRDGEFVARLMLPFTLSYDHRVIDGVAAAQFTRFLTTVLGDIRHILL
;
A
#
# COMPACT_ATOMS: atom_id res chain seq x y z
N ALA A 1 2.79 20.34 -16.67
CA ALA A 1 3.61 20.96 -15.62
C ALA A 1 5.06 20.68 -15.99
N ASP A 2 5.90 21.69 -15.97
CA ASP A 2 7.34 21.70 -16.28
C ASP A 2 8.21 20.82 -15.35
N GLY A 3 7.62 20.23 -14.30
CA GLY A 3 8.33 19.37 -13.36
C GLY A 3 9.02 20.15 -12.24
N GLU A 4 8.84 21.48 -12.17
CA GLU A 4 9.47 22.34 -11.17
C GLU A 4 8.61 22.53 -9.90
N ALA A 5 7.33 22.17 -9.96
CA ALA A 5 6.39 22.32 -8.85
C ALA A 5 5.85 20.98 -8.36
N LEU A 6 5.74 20.84 -7.04
CA LEU A 6 5.08 19.72 -6.39
C LEU A 6 3.58 19.98 -6.23
N VAL A 7 2.76 19.06 -6.74
CA VAL A 7 1.31 19.10 -6.55
C VAL A 7 0.94 18.37 -5.26
N HIS A 8 0.62 19.14 -4.22
CA HIS A 8 0.12 18.61 -2.96
C HIS A 8 -1.37 18.30 -3.07
N LYS A 9 -1.70 17.03 -3.36
CA LYS A 9 -3.08 16.52 -3.38
C LYS A 9 -3.74 16.71 -2.00
N LYS A 10 -4.99 17.15 -1.99
CA LYS A 10 -5.83 17.36 -0.79
C LYS A 10 -6.94 16.31 -0.66
N TYR A 11 -6.72 15.16 -1.28
CA TYR A 11 -7.61 14.00 -1.31
C TYR A 11 -6.75 12.75 -1.17
N PHE A 12 -7.33 11.67 -0.64
CA PHE A 12 -6.64 10.41 -0.42
C PHE A 12 -7.29 9.32 -1.26
N HIS A 13 -6.63 8.97 -2.36
CA HIS A 13 -7.06 7.92 -3.27
C HIS A 13 -5.96 6.89 -3.38
N ILE A 14 -6.26 5.63 -3.07
CA ILE A 14 -5.23 4.58 -3.03
C ILE A 14 -5.42 3.63 -4.20
N GLY A 15 -4.37 3.50 -5.00
CA GLY A 15 -4.26 2.44 -6.00
C GLY A 15 -4.00 1.10 -5.32
N VAL A 16 -4.72 0.06 -5.71
CA VAL A 16 -4.51 -1.30 -5.20
C VAL A 16 -4.14 -2.18 -6.37
N ALA A 17 -2.93 -2.75 -6.36
CA ALA A 17 -2.48 -3.60 -7.46
C ALA A 17 -3.22 -4.94 -7.44
N VAL A 18 -3.88 -5.26 -8.55
CA VAL A 18 -4.64 -6.50 -8.75
C VAL A 18 -4.01 -7.28 -9.90
N ASN A 19 -3.53 -8.48 -9.58
CA ASN A 19 -3.08 -9.43 -10.60
C ASN A 19 -4.29 -10.03 -11.33
N THR A 20 -4.27 -9.99 -12.66
CA THR A 20 -5.27 -10.57 -13.55
C THR A 20 -4.59 -11.48 -14.57
N ASP A 21 -5.36 -12.32 -15.25
CA ASP A 21 -4.83 -13.22 -16.30
C ASP A 21 -4.21 -12.47 -17.49
N HIS A 22 -4.44 -11.16 -17.58
CA HIS A 22 -3.95 -10.29 -18.65
C HIS A 22 -2.87 -9.31 -18.19
N GLY A 23 -2.35 -9.49 -16.98
CA GLY A 23 -1.35 -8.63 -16.37
C GLY A 23 -1.86 -7.90 -15.13
N LEU A 24 -1.03 -6.99 -14.64
CA LEU A 24 -1.29 -6.21 -13.44
C LEU A 24 -2.07 -4.95 -13.79
N VAL A 25 -3.17 -4.70 -13.07
CA VAL A 25 -3.91 -3.43 -13.12
C VAL A 25 -3.96 -2.80 -11.73
N VAL A 26 -4.02 -1.48 -11.66
CA VAL A 26 -4.03 -0.74 -10.39
C VAL A 26 -5.30 0.11 -10.32
N PRO A 27 -6.46 -0.49 -10.00
CA PRO A 27 -7.66 0.28 -9.76
C PRO A 27 -7.57 1.10 -8.47
N VAL A 28 -8.30 2.21 -8.44
CA VAL A 28 -8.19 3.27 -7.44
C VAL A 28 -9.43 3.28 -6.56
N ILE A 29 -9.20 3.17 -5.26
CA ILE A 29 -10.20 3.40 -4.23
C ILE A 29 -10.15 4.87 -3.85
N ARG A 30 -11.27 5.57 -4.05
CA ARG A 30 -11.35 7.02 -3.81
C ARG A 30 -11.72 7.31 -2.36
N ASP A 31 -11.32 8.49 -1.90
CA ASP A 31 -11.65 9.05 -0.58
C ASP A 31 -11.51 8.05 0.58
N VAL A 32 -10.37 7.35 0.65
CA VAL A 32 -10.16 6.26 1.61
C VAL A 32 -10.22 6.73 3.06
N ASP A 33 -9.94 8.01 3.29
CA ASP A 33 -9.98 8.69 4.58
C ASP A 33 -11.42 8.93 5.08
N GLN A 34 -12.41 8.83 4.19
CA GLN A 34 -13.83 9.06 4.52
C GLN A 34 -14.60 7.75 4.75
N LYS A 35 -13.92 6.60 4.64
CA LYS A 35 -14.54 5.28 4.61
C LYS A 35 -14.16 4.45 5.83
N GLY A 36 -15.12 3.66 6.31
CA GLY A 36 -14.87 2.70 7.39
C GLY A 36 -14.13 1.45 6.90
N LEU A 37 -13.51 0.70 7.81
CA LEU A 37 -12.77 -0.53 7.48
C LEU A 37 -13.61 -1.55 6.69
N TYR A 38 -14.88 -1.75 7.09
CA TYR A 38 -15.78 -2.67 6.41
C TYR A 38 -16.14 -2.21 5.00
N GLU A 39 -16.38 -0.91 4.82
CA GLU A 39 -16.68 -0.32 3.52
C GLU A 39 -15.49 -0.48 2.58
N LEU A 40 -14.28 -0.13 3.05
CA LEU A 40 -13.04 -0.35 2.30
C LEU A 40 -12.86 -1.81 1.91
N ALA A 41 -13.12 -2.76 2.82
CA ALA A 41 -13.00 -4.18 2.53
C ALA A 41 -13.97 -4.65 1.44
N LEU A 42 -15.22 -4.16 1.46
CA LEU A 42 -16.21 -4.46 0.42
C LEU A 42 -15.80 -3.89 -0.93
N GLU A 43 -15.35 -2.64 -0.96
CA GLU A 43 -14.95 -1.95 -2.19
C GLU A 43 -13.69 -2.56 -2.80
N ILE A 44 -12.67 -2.89 -1.99
CA ILE A 44 -11.47 -3.62 -2.45
C ILE A 44 -11.89 -4.93 -3.13
N ARG A 45 -12.80 -5.69 -2.50
CA ARG A 45 -13.24 -6.99 -3.02
C ARG A 45 -13.99 -6.84 -4.33
N GLU A 46 -14.94 -5.92 -4.40
CA GLU A 46 -15.72 -5.67 -5.62
C GLU A 46 -14.83 -5.20 -6.77
N LEU A 47 -13.98 -4.20 -6.50
CA LEU A 47 -13.07 -3.62 -7.48
C LEU A 47 -12.06 -4.66 -7.98
N SER A 48 -11.56 -5.53 -7.10
CA SER A 48 -10.69 -6.65 -7.48
C SER A 48 -11.40 -7.68 -8.36
N SER A 49 -12.66 -7.99 -8.09
CA SER A 49 -13.45 -8.90 -8.94
C SER A 49 -13.65 -8.30 -10.33
N ARG A 50 -14.08 -7.03 -10.38
CA ARG A 50 -14.29 -6.30 -11.63
C ARG A 50 -13.00 -6.14 -12.42
N ALA A 51 -11.86 -5.95 -11.76
CA ALA A 51 -10.56 -5.87 -12.41
C ALA A 51 -10.21 -7.18 -13.12
N ARG A 52 -10.40 -8.33 -12.46
CA ARG A 52 -10.21 -9.66 -13.08
C ARG A 52 -11.18 -9.92 -14.23
N GLU A 53 -12.42 -9.45 -14.10
CA GLU A 53 -13.45 -9.53 -15.14
C GLU A 53 -13.31 -8.48 -16.26
N ARG A 54 -12.30 -7.60 -16.21
CA ARG A 54 -12.09 -6.49 -17.16
C ARG A 54 -13.24 -5.49 -17.24
N LYS A 55 -13.92 -5.29 -16.13
CA LYS A 55 -15.06 -4.35 -15.97
C LYS A 55 -14.68 -3.09 -15.19
N VAL A 56 -13.38 -2.82 -15.04
CA VAL A 56 -12.87 -1.55 -14.50
C VAL A 56 -12.82 -0.53 -15.62
N THR A 57 -13.35 0.65 -15.35
CA THR A 57 -13.37 1.77 -16.29
C THR A 57 -12.04 2.54 -16.25
N PRO A 58 -11.67 3.27 -17.32
CA PRO A 58 -10.46 4.11 -17.29
C PRO A 58 -10.44 5.13 -16.15
N ALA A 59 -11.60 5.65 -15.74
CA ALA A 59 -11.73 6.59 -14.64
C ALA A 59 -11.39 5.97 -13.27
N GLU A 60 -11.57 4.66 -13.13
CA GLU A 60 -11.21 3.90 -11.94
C GLU A 60 -9.73 3.49 -11.91
N LEU A 61 -8.97 3.75 -12.97
CA LEU A 61 -7.53 3.48 -13.04
C LEU A 61 -6.67 4.74 -12.84
N GLN A 62 -7.30 5.89 -12.54
CA GLN A 62 -6.64 7.19 -12.52
C GLN A 62 -6.90 7.95 -11.23
N GLY A 63 -5.93 8.79 -10.84
CA GLY A 63 -6.08 9.75 -9.75
C GLY A 63 -5.63 9.23 -8.38
N ALA A 64 -4.99 8.06 -8.29
CA ALA A 64 -4.34 7.63 -7.05
C ALA A 64 -3.27 8.62 -6.60
N CYS A 65 -3.10 8.77 -5.29
CA CYS A 65 -1.99 9.50 -4.68
C CYS A 65 -0.86 8.58 -4.21
N PHE A 66 -1.18 7.30 -3.98
CA PHE A 66 -0.26 6.28 -3.49
C PHE A 66 -0.77 4.90 -3.90
N THR A 67 0.14 3.95 -4.09
CA THR A 67 -0.19 2.58 -4.50
C THR A 67 0.21 1.58 -3.42
N ILE A 68 -0.66 0.59 -3.20
CA ILE A 68 -0.35 -0.62 -2.42
C ILE A 68 -0.31 -1.80 -3.39
N SER A 69 0.78 -2.54 -3.39
CA SER A 69 0.95 -3.78 -4.14
C SER A 69 1.19 -4.93 -3.18
N SER A 70 0.30 -5.92 -3.18
CA SER A 70 0.39 -7.08 -2.28
C SER A 70 0.70 -8.35 -3.07
N LEU A 71 1.80 -9.01 -2.71
CA LEU A 71 2.19 -10.33 -3.20
C LEU A 71 1.84 -11.45 -2.21
N GLY A 72 0.99 -11.15 -1.22
CA GLY A 72 0.63 -12.08 -0.14
C GLY A 72 0.11 -13.45 -0.61
N GLY A 73 -0.54 -13.50 -1.78
CA GLY A 73 -1.07 -14.74 -2.37
C GLY A 73 -0.13 -15.49 -3.30
N VAL A 74 1.05 -14.93 -3.63
CA VAL A 74 2.01 -15.53 -4.58
C VAL A 74 3.19 -16.15 -3.84
N GLY A 75 3.75 -15.44 -2.88
CA GLY A 75 4.97 -15.84 -2.19
C GLY A 75 6.02 -14.72 -2.14
N GLY A 76 7.24 -15.07 -1.76
CA GLY A 76 8.37 -14.16 -1.63
C GLY A 76 8.56 -13.64 -0.21
N THR A 77 9.76 -13.13 0.07
CA THR A 77 10.13 -12.58 1.38
C THR A 77 10.06 -11.06 1.37
N HIS A 78 10.62 -10.44 0.33
CA HIS A 78 10.61 -9.00 0.07
C HIS A 78 10.66 -8.78 -1.44
N PHE A 79 10.24 -7.61 -1.89
CA PHE A 79 10.45 -7.15 -3.26
C PHE A 79 10.60 -5.63 -3.26
N THR A 80 11.20 -5.10 -4.32
CA THR A 80 11.39 -3.66 -4.54
C THR A 80 10.34 -3.17 -5.55
N PRO A 81 9.17 -2.69 -5.11
CA PRO A 81 8.12 -2.25 -6.04
C PRO A 81 8.58 -1.04 -6.86
N ILE A 82 8.11 -0.95 -8.10
CA ILE A 82 8.35 0.22 -8.97
C ILE A 82 7.21 1.21 -8.77
N ILE A 83 7.55 2.49 -8.62
CA ILE A 83 6.58 3.57 -8.41
C ILE A 83 5.67 3.70 -9.63
N ASN A 84 4.36 3.78 -9.39
CA ASN A 84 3.36 4.02 -10.42
C ASN A 84 3.28 5.52 -10.74
N LEU A 85 4.02 5.97 -11.76
CA LEU A 85 4.01 7.39 -12.14
C LEU A 85 2.58 7.85 -12.51
N PRO A 86 2.16 9.07 -12.12
CA PRO A 86 2.95 10.15 -11.52
C PRO A 86 2.94 10.18 -9.97
N GLU A 87 2.69 9.06 -9.30
CA GLU A 87 2.84 8.97 -7.85
C GLU A 87 4.31 9.06 -7.42
N VAL A 88 4.54 9.32 -6.14
CA VAL A 88 5.90 9.53 -5.59
C VAL A 88 6.37 8.40 -4.68
N ALA A 89 5.49 7.44 -4.37
CA ALA A 89 5.82 6.29 -3.55
C ALA A 89 4.82 5.13 -3.75
N ILE A 90 5.25 3.91 -3.41
CA ILE A 90 4.47 2.68 -3.48
C ILE A 90 4.87 1.76 -2.31
N LEU A 91 3.87 1.12 -1.69
CA LEU A 91 4.08 0.12 -0.64
C LEU A 91 3.94 -1.29 -1.22
N GLY A 92 5.01 -2.07 -1.13
CA GLY A 92 5.00 -3.50 -1.41
C GLY A 92 4.76 -4.30 -0.13
N VAL A 93 3.81 -5.23 -0.15
CA VAL A 93 3.51 -6.10 0.99
C VAL A 93 3.75 -7.55 0.62
N SER A 94 4.59 -8.24 1.38
CA SER A 94 4.92 -9.66 1.20
C SER A 94 4.11 -10.54 2.16
N PRO A 95 4.02 -11.85 1.91
CA PRO A 95 3.34 -12.78 2.81
C PRO A 95 3.86 -12.68 4.26
N ALA A 96 2.92 -12.64 5.21
CA ALA A 96 3.27 -12.72 6.61
C ALA A 96 3.69 -14.15 7.00
N SER A 97 4.61 -14.27 7.96
CA SER A 97 5.05 -15.56 8.48
C SER A 97 5.29 -15.50 9.99
N MET A 98 5.15 -16.65 10.66
CA MET A 98 5.54 -16.76 12.07
C MET A 98 7.07 -16.76 12.16
N GLN A 99 7.63 -15.83 12.92
CA GLN A 99 9.07 -15.71 13.13
C GLN A 99 9.40 -15.63 14.63
N PRO A 100 10.56 -16.17 15.06
CA PRO A 100 11.05 -15.96 16.42
C PRO A 100 11.59 -14.52 16.54
N VAL A 101 11.00 -13.75 17.44
CA VAL A 101 11.43 -12.38 17.75
C VAL A 101 11.99 -12.36 19.16
N TRP A 102 13.21 -11.85 19.32
CA TRP A 102 13.81 -11.67 20.63
C TRP A 102 13.16 -10.49 21.35
N ARG A 103 12.53 -10.74 22.51
CA ARG A 103 11.90 -9.71 23.34
C ARG A 103 12.04 -10.10 24.80
N ASP A 104 12.36 -9.13 25.65
CA ASP A 104 12.40 -9.29 27.11
C ASP A 104 13.27 -10.48 27.61
N GLY A 105 14.33 -10.80 26.86
CA GLY A 105 15.27 -11.87 27.21
C GLY A 105 14.90 -13.27 26.72
N GLU A 106 13.85 -13.41 25.89
CA GLU A 106 13.43 -14.69 25.31
C GLU A 106 12.99 -14.57 23.85
N PHE A 107 12.91 -15.71 23.14
CA PHE A 107 12.32 -15.75 21.80
C PHE A 107 10.82 -15.99 21.90
N VAL A 108 10.04 -15.02 21.40
CA VAL A 108 8.59 -15.14 21.28
C VAL A 108 8.19 -15.32 19.81
N ALA A 109 7.30 -16.25 19.54
CA ALA A 109 6.75 -16.43 18.20
C ALA A 109 5.81 -15.26 17.87
N ARG A 110 6.08 -14.55 16.77
CA ARG A 110 5.26 -13.42 16.30
C ARG A 110 4.93 -13.56 14.82
N LEU A 111 3.73 -13.14 14.45
CA LEU A 111 3.38 -12.96 13.05
C LEU A 111 4.06 -11.68 12.54
N MET A 112 5.01 -11.85 11.62
CA MET A 112 5.76 -10.74 11.03
C MET A 112 5.27 -10.52 9.59
N LEU A 113 4.92 -9.28 9.27
CA LEU A 113 4.52 -8.84 7.94
C LEU A 113 5.64 -8.01 7.31
N PRO A 114 6.38 -8.56 6.34
CA PRO A 114 7.38 -7.78 5.61
C PRO A 114 6.71 -6.82 4.63
N PHE A 115 7.16 -5.57 4.62
CA PHE A 115 6.76 -4.58 3.62
C PHE A 115 7.96 -3.73 3.20
N THR A 116 7.91 -3.23 1.97
CA THR A 116 8.92 -2.38 1.36
C THR A 116 8.28 -1.08 0.90
N LEU A 117 8.87 0.06 1.23
CA LEU A 117 8.50 1.35 0.67
C LEU A 117 9.50 1.75 -0.42
N SER A 118 9.06 1.84 -1.66
CA SER A 118 9.80 2.54 -2.70
C SER A 118 9.29 3.96 -2.82
N TYR A 119 10.19 4.93 -2.94
CA TYR A 119 9.86 6.35 -2.99
C TYR A 119 10.80 7.09 -3.92
N ASP A 120 10.32 8.20 -4.48
CA ASP A 120 11.09 9.08 -5.34
C ASP A 120 11.96 10.00 -4.47
N HIS A 121 13.28 9.73 -4.45
CA HIS A 121 14.23 10.48 -3.62
C HIS A 121 14.40 11.95 -4.07
N ARG A 122 13.84 12.34 -5.22
CA ARG A 122 13.76 13.75 -5.62
C ARG A 122 12.73 14.52 -4.79
N VAL A 123 11.77 13.81 -4.20
CA VAL A 123 10.63 14.40 -3.46
C VAL A 123 10.68 14.04 -1.97
N ILE A 124 11.05 12.80 -1.64
CA ILE A 124 11.03 12.25 -0.28
C ILE A 124 12.45 11.89 0.13
N ASP A 125 12.95 12.46 1.23
CA ASP A 125 14.24 12.06 1.79
C ASP A 125 14.15 10.76 2.62
N GLY A 126 15.31 10.15 2.89
CA GLY A 126 15.38 8.88 3.61
C GLY A 126 14.87 8.93 5.06
N VAL A 127 14.95 10.08 5.74
CA VAL A 127 14.44 10.24 7.11
C VAL A 127 12.91 10.27 7.09
N ALA A 128 12.32 11.04 6.18
CA ALA A 128 10.87 11.08 5.99
C ALA A 128 10.31 9.69 5.62
N ALA A 129 10.98 8.96 4.73
CA ALA A 129 10.61 7.59 4.38
C ALA A 129 10.68 6.64 5.59
N ALA A 130 11.73 6.73 6.41
CA ALA A 130 11.87 5.92 7.63
C ALA A 130 10.83 6.27 8.69
N GLN A 131 10.46 7.55 8.82
CA GLN A 131 9.39 7.99 9.71
C GLN A 131 8.02 7.45 9.26
N PHE A 132 7.75 7.47 7.96
CA PHE A 132 6.51 6.92 7.40
C PHE A 132 6.38 5.41 7.69
N THR A 133 7.43 4.63 7.43
CA THR A 133 7.40 3.18 7.68
C THR A 133 7.32 2.87 9.17
N ARG A 134 7.99 3.64 10.03
CA ARG A 134 7.85 3.53 11.49
C ARG A 134 6.42 3.79 11.95
N PHE A 135 5.79 4.87 11.46
CA PHE A 135 4.39 5.18 11.78
C PHE A 135 3.47 4.03 11.36
N LEU A 136 3.65 3.51 10.14
CA LEU A 136 2.89 2.36 9.66
C LEU A 136 3.09 1.12 10.55
N THR A 137 4.33 0.82 10.97
CA THR A 137 4.61 -0.28 11.91
C THR A 137 3.90 -0.08 13.25
N THR A 138 3.88 1.13 13.80
CA THR A 138 3.17 1.43 15.06
C THR A 138 1.67 1.16 14.91
N VAL A 139 1.06 1.67 13.84
CA VAL A 139 -0.37 1.50 13.57
C VAL A 139 -0.75 0.04 13.33
N LEU A 140 0.05 -0.71 12.55
CA LEU A 140 -0.21 -2.12 12.28
C LEU A 140 0.07 -3.02 13.51
N GLY A 141 1.01 -2.61 14.38
CA GLY A 141 1.31 -3.31 15.63
C GLY A 141 0.19 -3.20 16.66
N ASP A 142 -0.58 -2.10 16.62
CA ASP A 142 -1.75 -1.88 17.45
C ASP A 142 -2.72 -0.88 16.78
N ILE A 143 -3.78 -1.42 16.18
CA ILE A 143 -4.74 -0.68 15.37
C ILE A 143 -5.49 0.42 16.15
N ARG A 144 -5.47 0.37 17.48
CA ARG A 144 -6.10 1.41 18.33
C ARG A 144 -5.45 2.78 18.14
N HIS A 145 -4.21 2.84 17.64
CA HIS A 145 -3.55 4.08 17.28
C HIS A 145 -4.23 4.83 16.12
N ILE A 146 -5.15 4.20 15.37
CA ILE A 146 -5.97 4.90 14.37
C ILE A 146 -7.08 5.73 15.04
N LEU A 147 -7.46 5.40 16.27
CA LEU A 147 -8.55 6.06 17.00
C LEU A 147 -8.08 7.26 17.85
N LEU A 148 -6.78 7.44 18.01
CA LEU A 148 -6.13 8.49 18.83
C LEU A 148 -5.67 9.64 17.94
#